data_AF-X0SC92-F1
#
_entry.id   AF-X0SC92-F1
#
_cell.length_a   1.000
_cell.length_b   1.000
_cell.length_c   1.000
_cell.angle_alpha   90.00
_cell.angle_beta   90.00
_cell.angle_gamma   90.00
#
_symmetry.space_group_name_H-M   'P 1'
#
loop_
_entity.id
_entity.type
_entity.pdbx_description
1 polymer ?
#
loop_
_entity_poly.entity_id
_entity_poly.type
_entity_poly.pdbx_seq_one_letter_code
_entity_poly.pdbx_strand_id
1 'polypeptide(L)'
;MFTKNYIVLYPGEFEAHNLGKYHIKIIDDDYHGGKKAVCDYHEGRAIVHNRICAHAHFKPLDCKSYPYFPFLDSDDKLRILKGEKCPLTEGELSKHRKWFLQRWKKMLRNPEIKEWIKKVELVGYELISE
;
A
#
# COMPACT_ATOMS: atom_id res chain seq x y z
N MET A 1 -8.63 -5.05 19.42
CA MET A 1 -8.30 -3.64 19.09
C MET A 1 -7.08 -3.67 18.17
N PHE A 2 -7.26 -3.61 16.85
CA PHE A 2 -6.17 -3.71 15.87
C PHE A 2 -5.60 -2.30 15.62
N THR A 3 -4.63 -1.84 16.42
CA THR A 3 -4.24 -0.42 16.43
C THR A 3 -2.79 -0.12 16.04
N LYS A 4 -2.10 -0.95 15.24
CA LYS A 4 -0.75 -0.52 14.77
C LYS A 4 -0.42 -0.68 13.29
N ASN A 5 -0.90 -1.71 12.58
CA ASN A 5 -0.62 -1.87 11.15
C ASN A 5 -1.92 -2.13 10.38
N TYR A 6 -2.19 -1.29 9.38
CA TYR A 6 -3.26 -1.48 8.41
C TYR A 6 -2.72 -1.26 7.00
N ILE A 7 -3.48 -1.72 6.03
CA ILE A 7 -3.25 -1.56 4.61
C ILE A 7 -4.29 -0.57 4.10
N VAL A 8 -3.87 0.36 3.27
CA VAL A 8 -4.78 1.26 2.57
C VAL A 8 -4.95 0.82 1.12
N LEU A 9 -6.19 0.85 0.65
CA LEU A 9 -6.60 0.46 -0.70
C LEU A 9 -7.19 1.68 -1.40
N TYR A 10 -6.66 2.03 -2.58
CA TYR A 10 -7.19 3.17 -3.34
C TYR A 10 -8.61 2.86 -3.90
N PRO A 11 -9.40 3.87 -4.28
CA PRO A 11 -10.74 3.67 -4.83
C PRO A 11 -10.77 2.64 -5.97
N GLY A 12 -11.59 1.60 -5.81
CA GLY A 12 -11.74 0.51 -6.79
C GLY A 12 -10.62 -0.54 -6.80
N GLU A 13 -9.58 -0.42 -5.96
CA GLU A 13 -8.47 -1.36 -5.95
C GLU A 13 -8.92 -2.78 -5.62
N PHE A 14 -9.73 -2.93 -4.57
CA PHE A 14 -10.14 -4.24 -4.09
C PHE A 14 -11.02 -4.93 -5.14
N GLU A 15 -11.88 -4.20 -5.82
CA GLU A 15 -12.84 -4.67 -6.81
C GLU A 15 -12.16 -5.07 -8.13
N ALA A 16 -11.14 -4.32 -8.55
CA ALA A 16 -10.48 -4.47 -9.85
C ALA A 16 -9.71 -5.80 -10.04
N HIS A 17 -9.49 -6.58 -8.98
CA HIS A 17 -8.72 -7.82 -9.04
C HIS A 17 -9.58 -9.07 -8.87
N ASN A 18 -9.36 -10.08 -9.70
CA ASN A 18 -10.02 -11.40 -9.58
C ASN A 18 -9.20 -12.43 -8.78
N LEU A 19 -8.08 -12.03 -8.18
CA LEU A 19 -7.21 -12.90 -7.39
C LEU A 19 -7.84 -13.21 -6.03
N GLY A 20 -7.35 -14.26 -5.33
CA GLY A 20 -7.85 -14.62 -4.01
C GLY A 20 -7.62 -13.51 -2.98
N LYS A 21 -8.71 -13.01 -2.36
CA LYS A 21 -8.72 -11.89 -1.39
C LYS A 21 -8.98 -12.33 0.06
N TYR A 22 -9.10 -13.63 0.32
CA TYR A 22 -9.52 -14.17 1.63
C TYR A 22 -8.63 -13.76 2.83
N HIS A 23 -7.39 -13.35 2.57
CA HIS A 23 -6.45 -12.89 3.60
C HIS A 23 -6.58 -11.38 3.90
N ILE A 24 -7.33 -10.64 3.07
CA ILE A 24 -7.60 -9.22 3.25
C ILE A 24 -8.94 -9.07 3.94
N LYS A 25 -8.91 -8.56 5.18
CA LYS A 25 -10.10 -8.18 5.93
C LYS A 25 -10.29 -6.68 5.86
N ILE A 26 -11.37 -6.24 5.25
CA ILE A 26 -11.77 -4.84 5.28
C ILE A 26 -12.21 -4.48 6.70
N ILE A 27 -11.59 -3.44 7.25
CA ILE A 27 -11.92 -2.86 8.55
C ILE A 27 -12.60 -1.49 8.42
N ASP A 28 -12.49 -0.86 7.26
CA ASP A 28 -13.23 0.33 6.86
C ASP A 28 -13.48 0.26 5.34
N ASP A 29 -14.75 0.23 4.94
CA ASP A 29 -15.17 0.01 3.55
C ASP A 29 -15.34 1.30 2.73
N ASP A 30 -15.30 2.47 3.40
CA ASP A 30 -15.39 3.80 2.81
C ASP A 30 -14.34 4.75 3.41
N TYR A 31 -13.08 4.32 3.36
CA TYR A 31 -11.96 5.11 3.84
C TYR A 31 -11.59 6.17 2.80
N HIS A 32 -12.31 7.28 2.82
CA HIS A 32 -12.23 8.40 1.88
C HIS A 32 -12.50 7.99 0.41
N GLY A 33 -13.44 7.08 0.18
CA GLY A 33 -13.71 6.46 -1.13
C GLY A 33 -12.79 5.28 -1.47
N GLY A 34 -11.74 5.04 -0.68
CA GLY A 34 -10.95 3.81 -0.70
C GLY A 34 -11.38 2.84 0.40
N LYS A 35 -10.48 1.94 0.80
CA LYS A 35 -10.71 1.00 1.91
C LYS A 35 -9.52 0.93 2.85
N LYS A 36 -9.79 0.65 4.11
CA LYS A 36 -8.80 0.28 5.12
C LYS A 36 -8.95 -1.19 5.41
N ALA A 37 -7.84 -1.92 5.39
CA ALA A 37 -7.84 -3.36 5.59
C ALA A 37 -6.74 -3.79 6.54
N VAL A 38 -6.86 -5.00 7.06
CA VAL A 38 -5.75 -5.73 7.67
C VAL A 38 -5.54 -7.03 6.92
N CYS A 39 -4.31 -7.50 6.92
CA CYS A 39 -4.05 -8.89 6.57
C CYS A 39 -4.48 -9.75 7.77
N ASP A 40 -5.67 -10.35 7.71
CA ASP A 40 -6.21 -11.22 8.75
C ASP A 40 -5.91 -12.67 8.36
N TYR A 41 -4.71 -13.13 8.73
CA TYR A 41 -4.34 -14.54 8.56
C TYR A 41 -4.41 -15.26 9.90
N HIS A 42 -5.36 -16.17 10.04
CA HIS A 42 -5.50 -17.00 11.23
C HIS A 42 -4.29 -17.94 11.40
N GLU A 43 -3.59 -17.80 12.52
CA GLU A 43 -2.62 -18.75 13.04
C GLU A 43 -3.21 -20.17 13.01
N GLY A 44 -2.59 -21.08 12.25
CA GLY A 44 -3.04 -22.48 12.18
C GLY A 44 -2.75 -23.19 10.85
N ARG A 45 -2.47 -22.44 9.78
CA ARG A 45 -1.94 -23.01 8.54
C ARG A 45 -0.49 -22.56 8.37
N ALA A 46 0.43 -23.43 8.75
CA ALA A 46 1.86 -23.29 8.54
C ALA A 46 2.16 -23.27 7.03
N ILE A 47 2.02 -22.10 6.42
CA ILE A 47 2.65 -21.81 5.14
C ILE A 47 3.22 -20.41 5.26
N VAL A 48 4.53 -20.38 5.50
CA VAL A 48 5.51 -19.30 5.32
C VAL A 48 4.88 -17.99 4.83
N HIS A 49 5.05 -16.88 5.56
CA HIS A 49 4.73 -15.50 5.13
C HIS A 49 5.06 -15.18 3.65
N ASN A 50 5.95 -15.96 3.04
CA ASN A 50 6.39 -15.91 1.65
C ASN A 50 5.44 -16.56 0.60
N ARG A 51 4.43 -17.37 0.97
CA ARG A 51 3.54 -18.04 -0.02
C ARG A 51 2.16 -17.41 -0.20
N ILE A 52 1.67 -16.60 0.74
CA ILE A 52 0.35 -15.93 0.62
C ILE A 52 0.46 -14.62 -0.18
N CYS A 53 1.67 -14.10 -0.33
CA CYS A 53 2.01 -13.13 -1.37
C CYS A 53 2.48 -13.79 -2.68
N ALA A 54 2.26 -15.09 -2.86
CA ALA A 54 2.54 -15.75 -4.14
C ALA A 54 1.58 -15.26 -5.23
N HIS A 55 1.95 -15.47 -6.49
CA HIS A 55 1.30 -14.90 -7.68
C HIS A 55 -0.24 -15.09 -7.77
N ALA A 56 -0.82 -16.06 -7.07
CA ALA A 56 -2.25 -16.37 -7.11
C ALA A 56 -3.12 -15.50 -6.16
N HIS A 57 -2.51 -14.70 -5.29
CA HIS A 57 -3.23 -13.92 -4.27
C HIS A 57 -3.21 -12.44 -4.56
N PHE A 58 -4.31 -11.77 -4.23
CA PHE A 58 -4.39 -10.32 -4.34
C PHE A 58 -3.39 -9.71 -3.37
N LYS A 59 -2.48 -8.89 -3.89
CA LYS A 59 -1.53 -8.11 -3.10
C LYS A 59 -1.78 -6.61 -3.35
N PRO A 60 -2.27 -5.88 -2.34
CA PRO A 60 -2.51 -4.44 -2.39
C PRO A 60 -1.29 -3.64 -2.87
N LEU A 61 -1.52 -2.51 -3.52
CA LEU A 61 -0.46 -1.66 -4.04
C LEU A 61 0.36 -1.04 -2.91
N ASP A 62 -0.26 -0.70 -1.78
CA ASP A 62 0.44 -0.30 -0.55
C ASP A 62 1.44 -1.39 -0.11
N CYS A 63 0.97 -2.64 0.01
CA CYS A 63 1.82 -3.79 0.34
C CYS A 63 2.91 -4.08 -0.72
N LYS A 64 2.62 -3.85 -2.01
CA LYS A 64 3.64 -3.96 -3.09
C LYS A 64 4.65 -2.83 -3.05
N SER A 65 4.23 -1.64 -2.63
CA SER A 65 5.04 -0.42 -2.61
C SER A 65 5.94 -0.33 -1.39
N TYR A 66 5.65 -1.08 -0.32
CA TYR A 66 6.44 -1.11 0.90
C TYR A 66 7.95 -1.26 0.63
N PRO A 67 8.82 -0.45 1.26
CA PRO A 67 8.51 0.51 2.33
C PRO A 67 8.07 1.90 1.85
N TYR A 68 7.77 2.11 0.57
CA TYR A 68 7.40 3.42 0.05
C TYR A 68 5.89 3.65 0.02
N PHE A 69 5.47 4.88 0.33
CA PHE A 69 4.11 5.35 0.13
C PHE A 69 4.10 6.75 -0.50
N PRO A 70 3.21 7.04 -1.46
CA PRO A 70 3.19 8.33 -2.14
C PRO A 70 2.54 9.41 -1.26
N PHE A 71 3.00 10.63 -1.38
CA PHE A 71 2.35 11.80 -0.77
C PHE A 71 2.33 12.95 -1.77
N LEU A 72 1.32 13.81 -1.71
CA LEU A 72 1.28 15.05 -2.50
C LEU A 72 1.50 16.22 -1.54
N ASP A 73 2.53 17.03 -1.81
CA ASP A 73 2.73 18.26 -1.06
C ASP A 73 1.69 19.34 -1.43
N SER A 74 1.79 20.51 -0.81
CA SER A 74 0.88 21.64 -1.04
C SER A 74 0.83 22.11 -2.49
N ASP A 75 1.85 21.79 -3.30
CA ASP A 75 1.93 22.15 -4.71
C ASP A 75 1.47 20.99 -5.63
N ASP A 76 0.81 19.96 -5.09
CA ASP A 76 0.45 18.72 -5.79
C ASP A 76 1.68 17.97 -6.37
N LYS A 77 2.89 18.19 -5.82
CA LYS A 77 4.08 17.45 -6.25
C LYS A 77 4.18 16.12 -5.51
N LEU A 78 4.46 15.05 -6.27
CA LEU A 78 4.67 13.71 -5.72
C LEU A 78 5.96 13.66 -4.89
N ARG A 79 5.80 13.36 -3.61
CA ARG A 79 6.84 13.02 -2.64
C ARG A 79 6.73 11.56 -2.22
N ILE A 80 7.74 11.08 -1.50
CA ILE A 80 7.80 9.71 -1.02
C ILE A 80 7.89 9.73 0.49
N LEU A 81 7.04 8.95 1.13
CA LEU A 81 7.19 8.54 2.52
C LEU A 81 7.88 7.17 2.55
N LYS A 82 8.74 6.93 3.53
CA LYS A 82 9.41 5.64 3.74
C LYS A 82 9.03 5.09 5.12
N GLY A 83 8.59 3.84 5.15
CA GLY A 83 8.35 3.09 6.37
C GLY A 83 9.66 2.78 7.10
N GLU A 84 9.62 2.84 8.43
CA GLU A 84 10.79 2.65 9.31
C GLU A 84 11.48 1.28 9.11
N LYS A 85 10.70 0.23 8.85
CA LYS A 85 11.21 -1.14 8.70
C LYS A 85 11.44 -1.46 7.23
N CYS A 86 12.64 -1.19 6.73
CA CYS A 86 13.00 -1.56 5.35
C CYS A 86 13.47 -3.02 5.25
N PRO A 87 12.77 -3.91 4.53
CA PRO A 87 13.19 -5.31 4.38
C PRO A 87 14.16 -5.54 3.21
N LEU A 88 14.44 -4.50 2.40
CA LEU A 88 15.22 -4.60 1.15
C LEU A 88 16.67 -4.13 1.32
N THR A 89 17.58 -4.70 0.54
CA THR A 89 18.97 -4.21 0.42
C THR A 89 19.04 -2.91 -0.39
N GLU A 90 20.15 -2.17 -0.26
CA GLU A 90 20.31 -0.85 -0.91
C GLU A 90 20.16 -0.89 -2.44
N GLY A 91 20.70 -1.93 -3.09
CA GLY A 91 20.57 -2.11 -4.55
C GLY A 91 19.14 -2.41 -5.00
N GLU A 92 18.37 -3.13 -4.19
CA GLU A 92 16.96 -3.44 -4.45
C GLU A 92 16.08 -2.20 -4.23
N LEU A 93 16.43 -1.36 -3.26
CA LEU A 93 15.71 -0.12 -2.95
C LEU A 93 15.67 0.87 -4.11
N SER A 94 16.78 1.02 -4.84
CA SER A 94 16.84 1.94 -6.00
C SER A 94 15.93 1.50 -7.15
N LYS A 95 15.94 0.20 -7.48
CA LYS A 95 15.05 -0.36 -8.51
C LYS A 95 13.60 -0.27 -8.08
N HIS A 96 13.32 -0.60 -6.81
CA HIS A 96 11.99 -0.54 -6.23
C HIS A 96 11.42 0.88 -6.22
N ARG A 97 12.24 1.88 -5.86
CA ARG A 97 11.87 3.31 -5.87
C ARG A 97 11.47 3.78 -7.28
N LYS A 98 12.24 3.39 -8.30
CA LYS A 98 11.93 3.73 -9.71
C LYS A 98 10.59 3.13 -10.14
N TRP A 99 10.38 1.84 -9.86
CA TRP A 99 9.11 1.17 -10.14
C TRP A 99 7.93 1.85 -9.42
N PHE A 100 8.11 2.14 -8.13
CA PHE A 100 7.13 2.82 -7.29
C PHE A 100 6.72 4.19 -7.87
N LEU A 101 7.71 5.04 -8.18
CA LEU A 101 7.45 6.37 -8.74
C LEU A 101 6.71 6.31 -10.08
N GLN A 102 7.13 5.42 -10.98
CA GLN A 102 6.47 5.24 -12.27
C GLN A 102 5.02 4.77 -12.11
N ARG A 103 4.79 3.81 -11.19
CA ARG A 103 3.46 3.27 -10.91
C ARG A 103 2.53 4.37 -10.39
N TRP A 104 2.95 5.11 -9.36
CA TRP A 104 2.11 6.14 -8.75
C TRP A 104 1.90 7.36 -9.63
N LYS A 105 2.90 7.80 -10.42
CA LYS A 105 2.70 8.86 -11.44
C LYS A 105 1.59 8.51 -12.44
N LYS A 106 1.43 7.23 -12.80
CA LYS A 106 0.33 6.77 -13.66
C LYS A 106 -1.00 6.75 -12.91
N MET A 107 -1.02 6.25 -11.67
CA MET A 107 -2.24 6.15 -10.85
C MET A 107 -2.82 7.52 -10.52
N LEU A 108 -1.97 8.51 -10.22
CA LEU A 108 -2.36 9.88 -9.87
C LEU A 108 -2.95 10.70 -11.03
N ARG A 109 -3.03 10.12 -12.24
CA ARG A 109 -3.84 10.68 -13.33
C ARG A 109 -5.34 10.49 -13.09
N ASN A 110 -5.72 9.55 -12.22
CA ASN A 110 -7.10 9.40 -11.76
C ASN A 110 -7.38 10.45 -10.66
N PRO A 111 -8.32 11.39 -10.85
CA PRO A 111 -8.66 12.41 -9.86
C PRO A 111 -9.13 11.84 -8.52
N GLU A 112 -9.86 10.73 -8.51
CA GLU A 112 -10.35 10.10 -7.27
C GLU A 112 -9.20 9.59 -6.42
N ILE A 113 -8.20 8.95 -7.06
CA ILE A 113 -6.99 8.47 -6.38
C ILE A 113 -6.14 9.66 -5.90
N LYS A 114 -6.09 10.74 -6.68
CA LYS A 114 -5.38 11.98 -6.32
C LYS A 114 -6.02 12.71 -5.13
N GLU A 115 -7.32 12.65 -4.97
CA GLU A 115 -8.00 13.24 -3.80
C GLU A 115 -7.98 12.31 -2.59
N TRP A 116 -8.04 11.00 -2.82
CA TRP A 116 -7.92 9.99 -1.78
C TRP A 116 -6.56 10.06 -1.08
N ILE A 117 -5.45 10.06 -1.83
CA ILE A 117 -4.08 10.08 -1.28
C ILE A 117 -3.80 11.29 -0.37
N LYS A 118 -4.46 12.43 -0.61
CA LYS A 118 -4.31 13.65 0.22
C LYS A 118 -4.94 13.51 1.61
N LYS A 119 -5.87 12.56 1.78
CA LYS A 119 -6.65 12.32 3.00
C LYS A 119 -6.19 11.08 3.76
N VAL A 120 -5.45 10.20 3.11
CA VAL A 120 -4.93 8.97 3.73
C VAL A 120 -3.99 9.31 4.86
N GLU A 121 -4.30 8.75 6.03
CA GLU A 121 -3.39 8.73 7.17
C GLU A 121 -2.56 7.45 7.11
N LEU A 122 -1.31 7.51 7.59
CA LEU A 122 -0.40 6.37 7.66
C LEU A 122 0.23 6.29 9.04
N VAL A 123 0.62 5.09 9.45
CA VAL A 123 1.32 4.82 10.72
C VAL A 123 2.70 4.25 10.42
N GLY A 124 3.74 4.78 11.05
CA GLY A 124 5.12 4.28 10.92
C GLY A 124 5.82 4.63 9.61
N TYR A 125 5.44 5.75 8.99
CA TYR A 125 6.06 6.31 7.79
C TYR A 125 6.63 7.70 8.08
N GLU A 126 7.82 7.96 7.54
CA GLU A 126 8.49 9.27 7.63
C GLU A 126 8.73 9.86 6.25
N LEU A 127 8.71 11.19 6.15
CA LEU A 127 9.07 11.88 4.93
C LEU A 127 10.57 11.75 4.69
N ILE A 128 10.95 11.19 3.53
CA ILE A 128 12.34 11.19 3.11
C ILE A 128 12.60 12.47 2.30
N SER A 129 13.49 13.33 2.80
CA SER A 129 14.03 14.45 2.03
C SER A 129 14.92 13.92 0.91
N GLU A 130 14.67 14.36 -0.32
CA GLU A 130 15.67 14.32 -1.40
C GLU A 130 16.66 15.47 -1.26
#